data_AF-A0A2V9SV37-F1
#
_entry.id   AF-A0A2V9SV37-F1
#
_cell.length_a   1.000
_cell.length_b   1.000
_cell.length_c   1.000
_cell.angle_alpha   90.00
_cell.angle_beta   90.00
_cell.angle_gamma   90.00
#
_symmetry.space_group_name_H-M   'P 1'
#
loop_
_entity.id
_entity.type
_entity.pdbx_description
1 polymer ?
#
loop_
_entity_poly.entity_id
_entity_poly.type
_entity_poly.pdbx_seq_one_letter_code
_entity_poly.pdbx_strand_id
1 'polypeptide(L)'
;MLLCSDANPQARNNWPHPPQSASQVPAPAKPKASPVRSGSDPLELQREAKELLELSQSLQPDMESLNHGLLPKDTIDKLKRIEKLSKRLRGELSQ
;
A
#
# COMPACT_ATOMS: atom_id res chain seq x y z
N MET A 1 -19.43 -65.10 -14.13
CA MET A 1 -19.64 -63.88 -14.93
C MET A 1 -20.84 -63.14 -14.36
N LEU A 2 -20.62 -62.13 -13.51
CA LEU A 2 -21.51 -60.97 -13.37
C LEU A 2 -20.74 -59.88 -12.61
N LEU A 3 -20.63 -58.71 -13.25
CA LEU A 3 -20.00 -57.47 -12.78
C LEU A 3 -20.94 -56.69 -11.84
N CYS A 4 -20.40 -55.59 -11.28
CA CYS A 4 -21.06 -54.39 -10.68
C CYS A 4 -21.11 -54.37 -9.14
N SER A 5 -20.83 -53.27 -8.42
CA SER A 5 -20.38 -51.92 -8.74
C SER A 5 -19.94 -51.24 -7.42
N ASP A 6 -19.03 -50.27 -7.53
CA ASP A 6 -18.61 -49.34 -6.47
C ASP A 6 -19.79 -48.47 -5.99
N ALA A 7 -19.87 -48.22 -4.67
CA ALA A 7 -20.76 -47.21 -4.10
C ALA A 7 -20.04 -46.45 -2.98
N ASN A 8 -19.29 -45.42 -3.39
CA ASN A 8 -18.84 -44.27 -2.61
C ASN A 8 -20.03 -43.49 -1.99
N PRO A 9 -20.19 -43.43 -0.66
CA PRO A 9 -21.11 -42.47 -0.05
C PRO A 9 -20.38 -41.13 0.17
N GLN A 10 -20.52 -40.21 -0.78
CA GLN A 10 -20.26 -38.79 -0.54
C GLN A 10 -21.34 -38.24 0.42
N ALA A 11 -21.07 -38.31 1.72
CA ALA A 11 -21.86 -37.63 2.73
C ALA A 11 -21.68 -36.10 2.55
N ARG A 12 -22.74 -35.44 2.05
CA ARG A 12 -22.83 -33.97 1.97
C ARG A 12 -22.93 -33.39 3.39
N ASN A 13 -21.79 -33.15 4.02
CA ASN A 13 -21.73 -32.49 5.32
C ASN A 13 -21.89 -30.97 5.16
N ASN A 14 -23.14 -30.50 5.06
CA ASN A 14 -23.49 -29.07 5.10
C ASN A 14 -24.06 -28.69 6.48
N TRP A 15 -23.42 -29.13 7.57
CA TRP A 15 -23.80 -28.73 8.91
C TRP A 15 -23.04 -27.47 9.32
N PRO A 16 -23.69 -26.46 9.94
CA PRO A 16 -22.99 -25.31 10.49
C PRO A 16 -22.06 -25.78 11.61
N HIS A 17 -20.80 -25.38 11.52
CA HIS A 17 -19.80 -25.70 12.54
C HIS A 17 -20.06 -24.85 13.81
N PRO A 18 -19.90 -25.43 15.02
CA PRO A 18 -20.01 -24.66 16.25
C PRO A 18 -18.90 -23.59 16.34
N PRO A 19 -19.15 -22.45 17.01
CA PRO A 19 -18.15 -21.41 17.18
C PRO A 19 -16.93 -21.95 17.93
N GLN A 20 -15.73 -21.54 17.50
CA GLN A 20 -14.48 -21.96 18.12
C GLN A 20 -14.43 -21.50 19.60
N SER A 21 -14.03 -22.42 20.49
CA SER A 21 -13.92 -22.14 21.93
C SER A 21 -12.95 -20.98 22.20
N ALA A 22 -13.27 -20.15 23.20
CA ALA A 22 -12.53 -18.95 23.60
C ALA A 22 -11.07 -19.17 24.10
N SER A 23 -10.52 -20.37 23.96
CA SER A 23 -9.17 -20.75 24.39
C SER A 23 -8.16 -20.78 23.25
N GLN A 24 -8.55 -20.46 22.00
CA GLN A 24 -7.61 -20.39 20.90
C GLN A 24 -6.87 -19.04 20.95
N VAL A 25 -5.75 -19.01 21.67
CA VAL A 25 -4.76 -17.95 21.55
C VAL A 25 -4.37 -17.86 20.07
N PRO A 26 -4.56 -16.72 19.39
CA PRO A 26 -4.16 -16.61 17.99
C PRO A 26 -2.65 -16.83 17.92
N ALA A 27 -2.25 -17.85 17.17
CA ALA A 27 -0.85 -18.05 16.81
C ALA A 27 -0.32 -16.75 16.16
N PRO A 28 0.89 -16.28 16.51
CA PRO A 28 1.43 -15.05 15.94
C PRO A 28 1.48 -15.22 14.43
N ALA A 29 0.73 -14.38 13.72
CA ALA A 29 0.79 -14.29 12.28
C ALA A 29 2.25 -14.08 11.87
N LYS A 30 2.80 -15.01 11.08
CA LYS A 30 4.14 -14.85 10.50
C LYS A 30 4.20 -13.49 9.81
N PRO A 31 5.19 -12.62 10.11
CA PRO A 31 5.32 -11.36 9.40
C PRO A 31 5.44 -11.68 7.91
N LYS A 32 4.52 -11.15 7.10
CA LYS A 32 4.68 -11.16 5.66
C LYS A 32 6.00 -10.45 5.38
N ALA A 33 7.00 -11.19 4.90
CA ALA A 33 8.29 -10.63 4.56
C ALA A 33 8.05 -9.45 3.61
N SER A 34 8.35 -8.25 4.10
CA SER A 34 8.34 -7.05 3.29
C SER A 34 9.26 -7.30 2.09
N PRO A 35 8.85 -7.00 0.85
CA PRO A 35 9.77 -7.10 -0.27
C PRO A 35 10.97 -6.21 0.03
N VAL A 36 12.15 -6.83 0.08
CA VAL A 36 13.45 -6.14 0.17
C VAL A 36 13.49 -5.15 -0.99
N ARG A 37 13.32 -3.87 -0.68
CA ARG A 37 13.48 -2.81 -1.67
C ARG A 37 14.97 -2.57 -1.76
N SER A 38 15.54 -2.96 -2.90
CA SER A 38 16.93 -2.69 -3.24
C SER A 38 17.22 -1.20 -2.96
N GLY A 39 18.17 -0.93 -2.07
CA GLY A 39 18.45 0.43 -1.59
C GLY A 39 18.63 1.41 -2.75
N SER A 40 17.94 2.54 -2.69
CA SER A 40 18.00 3.57 -3.73
C SER A 40 19.39 4.19 -3.83
N ASP A 41 19.75 4.58 -5.05
CA ASP A 41 20.97 5.35 -5.31
C ASP A 41 20.95 6.71 -4.55
N PRO A 42 22.02 7.08 -3.84
CA PRO A 42 22.05 8.31 -3.03
C PRO A 42 21.99 9.60 -3.87
N LEU A 43 22.48 9.60 -5.11
CA LEU A 43 22.38 10.77 -5.99
C LEU A 43 20.95 10.97 -6.48
N GLU A 44 20.23 9.88 -6.75
CA GLU A 44 18.80 9.92 -7.07
C GLU A 44 18.00 10.50 -5.90
N LEU A 45 18.27 10.06 -4.66
CA LEU A 45 17.60 10.62 -3.48
C LEU A 45 17.86 12.12 -3.30
N GLN A 46 19.09 12.57 -3.57
CA GLN A 46 19.42 13.98 -3.51
C GLN A 46 18.67 14.79 -4.58
N ARG A 47 18.55 14.26 -5.81
CA ARG A 47 17.76 14.88 -6.88
C ARG A 47 16.28 14.99 -6.50
N GLU A 48 15.71 13.93 -5.94
CA GLU A 48 14.32 13.90 -5.49
C GLU A 48 14.06 14.90 -4.36
N ALA A 49 14.99 15.03 -3.41
CA ALA A 49 14.90 16.04 -2.35
C ALA A 49 14.93 17.45 -2.91
N LYS A 50 15.76 17.71 -3.93
CA LYS A 50 15.78 19.00 -4.63
C LYS A 50 14.47 19.27 -5.37
N GLU A 51 13.94 18.28 -6.09
CA GLU A 51 12.66 18.40 -6.79
C GLU A 51 11.51 18.72 -5.82
N LEU A 52 11.50 18.06 -4.65
CA LEU A 52 10.52 18.34 -3.60
C LEU A 52 10.58 19.80 -3.12
N LEU A 53 11.78 20.34 -2.92
CA LEU A 53 11.98 21.74 -2.55
C LEU A 53 11.42 22.69 -3.62
N GLU A 54 11.78 22.48 -4.88
CA GLU A 54 11.34 23.31 -6.00
C GLU A 54 9.81 23.29 -6.16
N LEU A 55 9.19 22.10 -6.08
CA LEU A 55 7.73 21.97 -6.13
C LEU A 55 7.05 22.68 -4.95
N SER A 56 7.60 22.54 -3.75
CA SER A 56 7.06 23.19 -2.54
C SER A 56 7.13 24.71 -2.64
N GLN A 57 8.23 25.26 -3.17
CA GLN A 57 8.34 26.70 -3.44
C GLN A 57 7.34 27.16 -4.51
N SER A 58 7.13 26.36 -5.56
CA SER A 58 6.19 26.69 -6.63
C SER A 58 4.71 26.73 -6.22
N LEU A 59 4.37 26.25 -5.01
CA LEU A 59 3.02 26.35 -4.45
C LEU A 59 2.71 27.72 -3.86
N GLN A 60 3.72 28.55 -3.56
CA GLN A 60 3.49 29.89 -3.00
C GLN A 60 2.55 30.75 -3.88
N PRO A 61 2.84 30.96 -5.19
CA PRO A 61 1.94 31.72 -6.06
C PRO A 61 0.60 31.01 -6.30
N ASP A 62 0.56 29.67 -6.23
CA ASP A 62 -0.70 28.93 -6.34
C ASP A 62 -1.61 29.23 -5.15
N MET A 63 -1.05 29.36 -3.94
CA MET A 63 -1.80 29.71 -2.73
C MET A 63 -2.32 31.15 -2.78
N GLU A 64 -1.55 32.08 -3.34
CA GLU A 64 -2.04 33.43 -3.60
C GLU A 64 -3.24 33.42 -4.56
N SER A 65 -3.13 32.66 -5.66
CA SER A 65 -4.25 32.49 -6.60
C SER A 65 -5.49 31.89 -5.93
N LEU A 66 -5.31 30.92 -5.03
CA LEU A 66 -6.39 30.31 -4.26
C LEU A 66 -7.08 31.31 -3.32
N ASN A 67 -6.33 32.22 -2.69
CA ASN A 67 -6.90 33.29 -1.87
C ASN A 67 -7.78 34.24 -2.69
N HIS A 68 -7.56 34.31 -4.01
CA HIS A 68 -8.40 35.04 -4.96
C HIS A 68 -9.53 34.19 -5.56
N GLY A 69 -9.75 32.97 -5.08
CA GLY A 69 -10.78 32.05 -5.56
C GLY A 69 -10.44 31.35 -6.88
N LEU A 70 -9.18 31.39 -7.29
CA LEU A 70 -8.70 30.74 -8.51
C LEU A 70 -7.84 29.52 -8.14
N LEU A 71 -8.24 28.33 -8.57
CA LEU A 71 -7.42 27.12 -8.45
C LEU A 71 -6.63 26.92 -9.74
N PRO A 72 -5.29 27.08 -9.73
CA PRO A 72 -4.47 26.74 -10.88
C PRO A 72 -4.58 25.23 -11.17
N LYS A 73 -4.68 24.87 -12.44
CA LYS A 73 -4.91 23.50 -12.89
C LYS A 73 -3.86 22.52 -12.35
N ASP A 74 -2.61 22.97 -12.30
CA ASP A 74 -1.46 22.14 -11.95
C ASP A 74 -1.22 22.01 -10.44
N THR A 75 -1.91 22.80 -9.60
CA THR A 75 -1.70 22.78 -8.14
C THR A 75 -1.95 21.39 -7.54
N ILE A 76 -3.00 20.70 -7.99
CA ILE A 76 -3.31 19.35 -7.52
C ILE A 76 -2.21 18.35 -7.95
N ASP A 77 -1.70 18.46 -9.16
CA ASP A 77 -0.65 17.56 -9.65
C ASP A 77 0.70 17.83 -8.98
N LYS A 78 1.05 19.09 -8.71
CA LYS A 78 2.21 19.47 -7.88
C LYS A 78 2.12 18.82 -6.50
N LEU A 79 0.95 18.90 -5.83
CA LEU A 79 0.73 18.28 -4.51
C LEU A 79 0.89 16.75 -4.55
N LYS A 80 0.33 16.08 -5.56
CA LYS A 80 0.50 14.63 -5.75
C LYS A 80 1.98 14.26 -5.93
N ARG A 81 2.73 15.08 -6.68
CA ARG A 81 4.16 14.86 -6.90
C ARG A 81 4.97 15.03 -5.62
N ILE A 82 4.69 16.07 -4.83
CA ILE A 82 5.29 16.27 -3.50
C ILE A 82 5.01 15.07 -2.58
N GLU A 83 3.76 14.58 -2.55
CA GLU A 83 3.39 13.42 -1.73
C GLU A 83 4.21 12.18 -2.12
N LYS A 84 4.33 11.92 -3.42
CA LYS A 84 5.09 10.78 -3.95
C LYS A 84 6.57 10.86 -3.56
N LEU A 85 7.21 12.02 -3.76
CA LEU A 85 8.61 12.23 -3.41
C LEU A 85 8.82 12.09 -1.89
N SER A 86 7.93 12.67 -1.08
CA SER A 86 7.99 12.58 0.38
C SER A 86 7.90 11.13 0.87
N LYS A 87 6.97 10.35 0.31
CA LYS A 87 6.81 8.92 0.63
C LYS A 87 8.05 8.11 0.26
N ARG A 88 8.67 8.39 -0.89
CA ARG A 88 9.89 7.70 -1.33
C ARG A 88 11.06 8.03 -0.41
N LEU A 89 11.36 9.31 -0.19
CA LEU A 89 12.44 9.75 0.70
C LEU A 89 12.30 9.16 2.11
N ARG A 90 11.10 9.25 2.70
CA ARG A 90 10.85 8.65 4.02
C ARG A 90 11.03 7.13 4.00
N GLY A 91 10.57 6.46 2.94
CA GLY A 91 10.69 5.01 2.80
C GLY A 91 12.14 4.55 2.81
N GLU A 92 13.03 5.26 2.11
CA GLU A 92 14.45 4.93 2.05
C GLU A 92 15.19 5.27 3.36
N LEU A 93 14.82 6.36 4.04
CA LEU A 93 15.39 6.71 5.35
C LEU A 93 14.94 5.80 6.50
N SER A 94 13.85 5.04 6.30
CA SER A 94 13.30 4.12 7.29
C SER A 94 13.58 2.65 6.96
N GLN A 95 14.46 2.38 5.99
CA GLN A 95 15.04 1.04 5.77
C GLN A 95 15.97 0.66 6.91
#